data_AF-A0A5N8W6Q7-F1
#
_entry.id   AF-A0A5N8W6Q7-F1
#
_cell.length_a   1.000
_cell.length_b   1.000
_cell.length_c   1.000
_cell.angle_alpha   90.00
_cell.angle_beta   90.00
_cell.angle_gamma   90.00
#
_symmetry.space_group_name_H-M   'P 1'
#
loop_
_entity.id
_entity.type
_entity.pdbx_description
1 polymer ?
#
loop_
_entity_poly.entity_id
_entity_poly.type
_entity_poly.pdbx_seq_one_letter_code
_entity_poly.pdbx_strand_id
1 'polypeptide(L)'
;MPLPHFELSSSQYRLLAEAVLAPVPDPATSEAAQQECLARGLDPDDVRADVPELLLLGLVVRERHALSLTPLGTAAHYRKAHEEAERRLAAVAQLAEEAAHMSPRLARAVRRLAQGSLSLGEALAEVDGD
;
A
#
# COMPACT_ATOMS: atom_id res chain seq x y z
N MET A 1 14.89 -23.41 -2.20
CA MET A 1 15.14 -22.56 -1.02
C MET A 1 13.91 -21.69 -0.85
N PRO A 2 13.13 -21.79 0.26
CA PRO A 2 12.10 -20.80 0.52
C PRO A 2 12.76 -19.43 0.65
N LEU A 3 12.19 -18.42 -0.01
CA LEU A 3 12.64 -17.05 0.17
C LEU A 3 12.38 -16.65 1.63
N PRO A 4 13.32 -16.00 2.33
CA PRO A 4 13.04 -15.47 3.65
C PRO A 4 11.85 -14.51 3.56
N HIS A 5 10.77 -14.84 4.26
CA HIS A 5 9.59 -14.00 4.37
C HIS A 5 9.79 -13.08 5.56
N PHE A 6 10.03 -11.80 5.28
CA PHE A 6 10.03 -10.75 6.30
C PHE A 6 8.73 -9.96 6.14
N GLU A 7 7.94 -9.89 7.21
CA GLU A 7 6.77 -9.03 7.27
C GLU A 7 7.14 -7.75 8.02
N LEU A 8 7.01 -6.63 7.33
CA LEU A 8 7.17 -5.33 7.97
C LEU A 8 5.96 -5.02 8.84
N SER A 9 6.20 -4.29 9.92
CA SER A 9 5.12 -3.76 10.76
C SER A 9 4.28 -2.72 10.01
N SER A 10 3.10 -2.40 10.54
CA SER A 10 2.26 -1.33 10.00
C SER A 10 2.94 0.04 10.00
N SER A 11 3.76 0.34 11.03
CA SER A 11 4.53 1.58 11.12
C SER A 11 5.63 1.64 10.06
N GLN A 12 6.33 0.53 9.83
CA GLN A 12 7.34 0.40 8.78
C GLN A 12 6.72 0.59 7.39
N TYR A 13 5.59 -0.07 7.09
CA TYR A 13 4.89 0.14 5.82
C TYR A 13 4.42 1.58 5.64
N ARG A 14 3.97 2.25 6.71
CA ARG A 14 3.58 3.66 6.67
C ARG A 14 4.78 4.57 6.37
N LEU A 15 5.92 4.32 7.01
CA LEU A 15 7.16 5.04 6.71
C LEU A 15 7.59 4.86 5.24
N LEU A 16 7.52 3.64 4.69
CA LEU A 16 7.81 3.43 3.27
C LEU A 16 6.82 4.17 2.37
N ALA A 17 5.52 4.21 2.74
CA ALA A 17 4.50 4.93 1.98
C ALA A 17 4.75 6.45 1.97
N GLU A 18 5.21 7.05 3.07
CA GLU A 18 5.57 8.47 3.07
C GLU A 18 6.87 8.72 2.29
N ALA A 19 7.87 7.84 2.44
CA ALA A 19 9.16 7.97 1.77
C ALA A 19 9.09 7.78 0.24
N VAL A 20 8.05 7.13 -0.29
CA VAL A 20 7.81 7.04 -1.75
C VAL A 20 7.32 8.38 -2.33
N LEU A 21 6.64 9.20 -1.53
CA LEU A 21 6.12 10.51 -1.96
C LEU A 21 7.23 11.55 -1.95
N ALA A 22 8.02 11.58 -0.87
CA ALA A 22 9.18 12.44 -0.73
C ALA A 22 10.08 11.90 0.40
N PRO A 23 11.41 12.17 0.38
CA PRO A 23 12.29 11.82 1.49
C PRO A 23 11.71 12.27 2.83
N VAL A 24 11.74 11.38 3.83
CA VAL A 24 11.20 11.62 5.17
C VAL A 24 12.32 12.18 6.06
N PRO A 25 12.15 13.36 6.68
CA PRO A 25 13.16 13.88 7.59
C PRO A 25 13.48 12.88 8.71
N ASP A 26 14.75 12.73 9.04
CA ASP A 26 15.15 11.83 10.12
C ASP A 26 14.90 12.50 11.48
N PRO A 27 13.93 12.02 12.30
CA PRO A 27 13.58 12.63 13.58
C PRO A 27 14.69 12.54 14.63
N ALA A 28 15.77 11.80 14.37
CA ALA A 28 16.97 11.81 15.20
C ALA A 28 17.83 13.08 15.02
N THR A 29 17.56 13.90 13.99
CA THR A 29 18.42 15.03 13.62
C THR A 29 18.04 16.36 14.25
N SER A 30 16.74 16.64 14.45
CA SER A 30 16.25 17.91 15.00
C SER A 30 14.79 17.85 15.45
N GLU A 31 14.37 18.79 16.29
CA GLU A 31 12.94 18.97 16.64
C GLU A 31 12.09 19.34 15.42
N ALA A 32 12.63 20.12 14.48
CA ALA A 32 11.95 20.44 13.23
C ALA A 32 11.64 19.19 12.40
N ALA A 33 12.59 18.24 12.32
CA ALA A 33 12.37 16.95 11.64
C ALA A 33 11.30 16.10 12.33
N GLN A 34 11.21 16.16 13.66
CA GLN A 34 10.14 15.48 14.42
C GLN A 34 8.78 16.09 14.10
N GLN A 35 8.68 17.41 14.09
CA GLN A 35 7.45 18.12 13.76
C GLN A 35 6.98 17.82 12.34
N GLU A 36 7.91 17.69 11.39
CA GLU A 36 7.58 17.32 10.02
C GLU A 36 7.13 15.85 9.90
N CYS A 37 7.72 14.92 10.65
CA CYS A 37 7.22 13.55 10.74
C CYS A 37 5.76 13.53 11.22
N LEU A 38 5.45 14.26 12.30
CA LEU A 38 4.09 14.38 12.81
C LEU A 38 3.13 15.00 11.79
N ALA A 39 3.57 16.01 11.04
CA ALA A 39 2.77 16.63 9.97
C ALA A 39 2.45 15.65 8.82
N ARG A 40 3.31 14.64 8.60
CA ARG A 40 3.09 13.52 7.67
C ARG A 40 2.35 12.34 8.29
N GLY A 41 1.85 12.47 9.53
CA GLY A 41 1.15 11.40 10.23
C GLY A 41 2.04 10.23 10.67
N LEU A 42 3.35 10.46 10.77
CA LEU A 42 4.34 9.54 11.31
C LEU A 42 4.61 9.88 12.77
N ASP A 43 4.69 8.86 13.62
CA ASP A 43 5.19 9.01 14.98
C ASP A 43 6.74 9.04 14.95
N PRO A 44 7.39 10.12 15.43
CA PRO A 44 8.85 10.21 15.48
C PRO A 44 9.51 9.06 16.25
N ASP A 45 8.88 8.55 17.30
CA ASP A 45 9.43 7.46 18.10
C ASP A 45 9.35 6.12 17.36
N ASP A 46 8.23 5.84 16.69
CA ASP A 46 8.11 4.67 15.80
C ASP A 46 9.15 4.74 14.68
N VAL A 47 9.33 5.91 14.04
CA VAL A 47 10.33 6.08 12.99
C VAL A 47 11.74 5.81 13.53
N ARG A 48 12.09 6.29 14.72
CA ARG A 48 13.41 5.99 15.33
C ARG A 48 13.59 4.51 15.62
N ALA A 49 12.54 3.83 16.06
CA ALA A 49 12.57 2.40 16.36
C ALA A 49 12.70 1.56 15.08
N ASP A 50 12.03 1.95 14.00
CA ASP A 50 11.94 1.20 12.75
C ASP A 50 13.14 1.38 11.81
N VAL A 51 13.75 2.58 11.79
CA VAL A 51 14.82 2.92 10.84
C VAL A 51 16.03 1.97 10.88
N PRO A 52 16.55 1.52 12.05
CA PRO A 52 17.66 0.58 12.10
C PRO A 52 17.41 -0.71 11.32
N GLU A 53 16.21 -1.29 11.45
CA GLU A 53 15.83 -2.51 10.73
C GLU A 53 15.65 -2.24 9.23
N LEU A 54 14.99 -1.14 8.86
CA LEU A 54 14.80 -0.80 7.45
C LEU A 54 16.11 -0.49 6.72
N LEU A 55 17.11 0.07 7.42
CA LEU A 55 18.47 0.24 6.91
C LEU A 55 19.18 -1.11 6.75
N LEU A 56 19.06 -2.01 7.73
CA LEU A 56 19.63 -3.36 7.68
C LEU A 56 19.07 -4.18 6.52
N LEU A 57 17.76 -4.06 6.26
CA LEU A 57 17.07 -4.69 5.14
C LEU A 57 17.34 -3.99 3.79
N GLY A 58 18.04 -2.84 3.80
CA GLY A 58 18.34 -2.07 2.60
C GLY A 58 17.11 -1.48 1.92
N LEU A 59 16.02 -1.25 2.65
CA LEU A 59 14.77 -0.68 2.13
C LEU A 59 14.81 0.85 2.10
N VAL A 60 15.56 1.45 3.01
CA VAL A 60 15.81 2.89 3.06
C VAL A 60 17.29 3.19 3.09
N VAL A 61 17.66 4.40 2.75
CA VAL A 61 19.00 4.98 2.93
C VAL A 61 18.90 6.31 3.65
N ARG A 62 19.93 6.64 4.43
CA ARG A 62 20.08 7.97 5.04
C ARG A 62 20.86 8.87 4.09
N GLU A 63 20.22 9.94 3.63
CA GLU A 63 20.81 10.96 2.79
C GLU A 63 20.77 12.30 3.51
N ARG A 64 21.94 12.75 3.99
CA ARG A 64 22.11 13.96 4.81
C ARG A 64 21.28 13.89 6.11
N HIS A 65 20.04 14.38 6.06
CA HIS A 65 19.12 14.50 7.19
C HIS A 65 17.74 13.89 6.88
N ALA A 66 17.63 13.08 5.83
CA ALA A 66 16.39 12.44 5.41
C ALA A 66 16.60 10.96 5.08
N LEU A 67 15.49 10.25 5.10
CA LEU A 67 15.33 8.85 4.75
C LEU A 67 14.69 8.80 3.36
N SER A 68 15.43 8.22 2.41
CA SER A 68 14.97 8.01 1.03
C SER A 68 14.77 6.51 0.80
N LEU A 69 13.78 6.12 -0.01
CA LEU A 69 13.63 4.73 -0.42
C LEU A 69 14.75 4.30 -1.35
N THR A 70 15.21 3.06 -1.17
CA THR A 70 15.97 2.37 -2.21
C THR A 70 15.01 1.77 -3.25
N PRO A 71 15.51 1.33 -4.42
CA PRO A 71 14.70 0.55 -5.36
C PRO A 71 14.05 -0.70 -4.73
N LEU A 72 14.72 -1.33 -3.76
CA LEU A 72 14.18 -2.47 -3.02
C LEU A 72 13.04 -2.02 -2.08
N GLY A 73 13.20 -0.90 -1.39
CA GLY A 73 12.14 -0.29 -0.58
C GLY A 73 10.91 0.10 -1.41
N THR A 74 11.13 0.69 -2.58
CA THR A 74 10.06 1.00 -3.54
C THR A 74 9.32 -0.25 -4.00
N ALA A 75 10.05 -1.32 -4.33
CA ALA A 75 9.44 -2.60 -4.70
C ALA A 75 8.65 -3.22 -3.54
N ALA A 76 9.17 -3.16 -2.31
CA ALA A 76 8.49 -3.65 -1.12
C ALA A 76 7.18 -2.87 -0.85
N HIS A 77 7.21 -1.54 -0.99
CA HIS A 77 6.03 -0.69 -0.88
C HIS A 77 4.95 -1.07 -1.91
N TYR A 78 5.31 -1.13 -3.21
CA TYR A 78 4.33 -1.42 -4.25
C TYR A 78 3.78 -2.85 -4.21
N ARG A 79 4.60 -3.83 -3.79
CA ARG A 79 4.11 -5.18 -3.52
C ARG A 79 2.99 -5.17 -2.47
N LYS A 80 3.21 -4.47 -1.35
CA LYS A 80 2.19 -4.37 -0.30
C LYS A 80 0.93 -3.65 -0.78
N ALA A 81 1.09 -2.54 -1.50
CA ALA A 81 -0.03 -1.79 -2.07
C ALA A 81 -0.85 -2.64 -3.05
N HIS A 82 -0.18 -3.48 -3.84
CA HIS A 82 -0.82 -4.42 -4.74
C HIS A 82 -1.60 -5.50 -3.98
N GLU A 83 -0.99 -6.16 -2.99
CA GLU A 83 -1.65 -7.17 -2.14
C GLU A 83 -2.88 -6.58 -1.40
N GLU A 84 -2.85 -5.32 -1.00
CA GLU A 84 -3.99 -4.61 -0.41
C GLU A 84 -5.07 -4.24 -1.42
N ALA A 85 -4.68 -3.86 -2.64
CA ALA A 85 -5.63 -3.61 -3.72
C ALA A 85 -6.35 -4.90 -4.13
N GLU A 86 -5.63 -6.02 -4.29
CA GLU A 86 -6.22 -7.32 -4.59
C GLU A 86 -7.20 -7.77 -3.51
N ARG A 87 -6.84 -7.64 -2.23
CA ARG A 87 -7.75 -7.98 -1.13
C ARG A 87 -9.02 -7.12 -1.14
N ARG A 88 -8.91 -5.82 -1.42
CA ARG A 88 -10.08 -4.94 -1.56
C ARG A 88 -10.95 -5.31 -2.77
N LEU A 89 -10.34 -5.60 -3.92
CA LEU A 89 -11.06 -6.04 -5.12
C LEU A 89 -11.81 -7.36 -4.87
N ALA A 90 -11.18 -8.32 -4.20
CA ALA A 90 -11.80 -9.57 -3.81
C ALA A 90 -13.00 -9.34 -2.87
N ALA A 91 -12.86 -8.46 -1.87
CA ALA A 91 -13.95 -8.10 -0.97
C ALA A 91 -15.11 -7.41 -1.70
N VAL A 92 -14.85 -6.53 -2.67
CA VAL A 92 -15.89 -5.91 -3.50
C VAL A 92 -16.62 -6.96 -4.35
N ALA A 93 -15.90 -7.89 -4.96
CA ALA A 93 -16.49 -8.97 -5.73
C ALA A 93 -17.36 -9.90 -4.84
N GLN A 94 -16.87 -10.23 -3.64
CA GLN A 94 -17.64 -11.02 -2.67
C GLN A 94 -18.91 -10.29 -2.22
N LEU A 95 -18.81 -8.99 -1.90
CA LEU A 95 -19.97 -8.17 -1.54
C LEU A 95 -21.03 -8.18 -2.65
N ALA A 96 -20.60 -8.06 -3.91
CA ALA A 96 -21.51 -8.10 -5.05
C ALA A 96 -22.17 -9.48 -5.22
N GLU A 97 -21.44 -10.57 -4.95
CA GLU A 97 -21.98 -11.93 -4.99
C GLU A 97 -23.00 -12.16 -3.85
N GLU A 98 -22.74 -11.68 -2.64
CA GLU A 98 -23.70 -11.73 -1.53
C GLU A 98 -24.99 -10.92 -1.84
N ALA A 99 -24.84 -9.81 -2.57
CA ALA A 99 -25.94 -8.99 -3.07
C ALA A 99 -26.56 -9.50 -4.38
N ALA A 100 -26.14 -10.66 -4.92
CA ALA A 100 -26.60 -11.15 -6.23
C ALA A 100 -28.11 -11.36 -6.29
N HIS A 101 -28.77 -11.63 -5.16
CA HIS A 101 -30.23 -11.75 -5.08
C HIS A 101 -30.97 -10.45 -5.45
N MET A 102 -30.31 -9.29 -5.32
CA MET A 102 -30.86 -7.99 -5.73
C MET A 102 -30.60 -7.70 -7.21
N SER A 103 -29.42 -8.07 -7.72
CA SER A 103 -29.05 -7.89 -9.13
C SER A 103 -27.98 -8.90 -9.57
N PRO A 104 -28.39 -10.03 -10.18
CA PRO A 104 -27.45 -11.06 -10.65
C PRO A 104 -26.52 -10.58 -11.77
N ARG A 105 -27.02 -9.68 -12.64
CA ARG A 105 -26.22 -9.08 -13.73
C ARG A 105 -25.10 -8.22 -13.17
N LEU A 106 -25.39 -7.38 -12.18
CA LEU A 106 -24.40 -6.55 -11.51
C LEU A 106 -23.33 -7.41 -10.81
N ALA A 107 -23.73 -8.44 -10.06
CA ALA A 107 -22.80 -9.35 -9.41
C ALA A 107 -21.82 -9.99 -10.41
N ARG A 108 -22.34 -10.47 -11.55
CA ARG A 108 -21.54 -11.06 -12.62
C ARG A 108 -20.61 -10.04 -13.27
N ALA A 109 -21.09 -8.83 -13.56
CA ALA A 109 -20.29 -7.77 -14.17
C ALA A 109 -19.14 -7.33 -13.24
N VAL A 110 -19.42 -7.13 -11.94
CA VAL A 110 -18.40 -6.78 -10.93
C VAL A 110 -17.34 -7.87 -10.82
N ARG A 111 -17.74 -9.15 -10.79
CA ARG A 111 -16.79 -10.28 -10.74
C ARG A 111 -15.87 -10.31 -11.95
N ARG A 112 -16.41 -10.15 -13.16
CA ARG A 112 -15.63 -10.13 -14.41
C ARG A 112 -14.70 -8.92 -14.50
N LEU A 113 -15.16 -7.76 -14.02
CA LEU A 113 -14.36 -6.54 -13.91
C LEU A 113 -13.19 -6.71 -12.93
N ALA A 114 -13.46 -7.26 -11.73
CA ALA A 114 -12.43 -7.52 -10.72
C ALA A 114 -11.36 -8.52 -11.21
N GLN A 115 -11.75 -9.47 -12.05
CA GLN A 115 -10.84 -10.43 -12.70
C GLN A 115 -10.08 -9.85 -13.91
N GLY A 116 -10.38 -8.61 -14.31
CA GLY A 116 -9.81 -8.01 -15.52
C GLY A 116 -10.29 -8.65 -16.83
N SER A 117 -11.35 -9.44 -16.80
CA SER A 117 -11.94 -10.09 -17.98
C SER A 117 -12.84 -9.16 -18.78
N LEU A 118 -13.17 -8.00 -18.22
CA LEU A 118 -13.89 -6.90 -18.86
C LEU A 118 -13.24 -5.57 -18.49
N SER A 119 -13.29 -4.62 -19.41
CA SER A 119 -13.12 -3.20 -19.10
C SER A 119 -14.35 -2.66 -18.36
N LEU A 120 -14.19 -1.49 -17.72
CA LEU A 120 -15.30 -0.81 -17.05
C LEU A 120 -16.47 -0.51 -18.02
N GLY A 121 -16.17 -0.11 -19.25
CA GLY A 121 -17.20 0.19 -20.26
C GLY A 121 -18.03 -1.05 -20.64
N GLU A 122 -17.37 -2.20 -20.81
CA GLU A 122 -18.07 -3.46 -21.10
C GLU A 122 -18.88 -3.96 -19.90
N ALA A 123 -18.37 -3.77 -18.68
CA ALA A 123 -19.11 -4.11 -17.46
C ALA A 123 -20.38 -3.26 -17.32
N LEU A 124 -20.33 -1.97 -17.63
CA LEU A 124 -21.50 -1.08 -17.63
C LEU A 124 -22.53 -1.51 -18.69
N ALA A 125 -22.09 -1.80 -19.91
CA ALA A 125 -22.97 -2.28 -20.97
C ALA A 125 -23.65 -3.62 -20.60
N GLU A 126 -22.99 -4.49 -19.84
CA GLU A 126 -23.58 -5.75 -19.36
C GLU A 126 -24.65 -5.55 -18.26
N VAL A 127 -24.50 -4.50 -17.46
CA VAL A 127 -25.49 -4.11 -16.45
C VAL A 127 -26.70 -3.44 -17.10
N ASP A 128 -26.47 -2.61 -18.12
CA ASP A 128 -27.50 -1.84 -18.83
C ASP A 128 -28.26 -2.63 -19.90
N GLY A 129 -27.69 -3.73 -20.41
CA GLY A 129 -28.29 -4.54 -21.46
C GLY A 129 -29.48 -5.36 -20.97
N ASP A 130 -30.66 -5.10 -21.55
CA ASP A 130 -31.91 -5.89 -21.43
C ASP A 130 -31.78 -7.32 -21.99
#